data_AF-A0A1Y4RP58-F1
#
_entry.id   AF-A0A1Y4RP58-F1
#
_cell.length_a   1.000
_cell.length_b   1.000
_cell.length_c   1.000
_cell.angle_alpha   90.00
_cell.angle_beta   90.00
_cell.angle_gamma   90.00
#
_symmetry.space_group_name_H-M   'P 1'
#
loop_
_entity.id
_entity.type
_entity.pdbx_description
1 polymer ?
#
loop_
_entity_poly.entity_id
_entity_poly.type
_entity_poly.pdbx_seq_one_letter_code
_entity_poly.pdbx_strand_id
1 'polypeptide(L)'
;MRNEKITPLYERLSRDDELQGESNSISHQKQMLEEFARRNGLPNPTHFTDDGVSGTRFDRPGFLAMMKEVEAGRVEAIVIKDMSRLGRDYLKVGQVMEILRQRGVRLIAINDGVDSLKGDDDFTPFCNIMNEFYARDTSRKIRSVFKSKGMSGKHLTGTVIYGYLWNEKREHWLVDEEAAAVVRHIFALAMEGYGPYQIATKLSEEKIEMPAVHLARYGEGVNKNKTFADIYRWSASTVVEILKKREYLGHTVNFKTRKHFKDKKSHYVDESEWTIFENTHEAIIDQETFDNVQRIRGNARRYPDGFGEAHPLTGLMYCADCGGKMYVHRTYNGKRVPQYTCGQYGKYPIGSLCPTQHRIKAEAVLTLIADMLRAIAEYSRNDRAEFIRTVQETQAAQQTADISKKRKRLAAAQKRAGELERLICKIYEDNALGKLPDARYEALDAQYAKEQDALNAEIAELEKAVTGYEQSRKSAEKFIALIDKYENFDTLTNTMLNEFVEKILVHERARKGSQDTTQEVEIYFNFVGRYIPPALQPVPLTPEEQEELRKKEERKDRLHQNYLRRKANGKQKEWEERYNAKRKAKMEAAKAAIRAEDMEKGIFTTVSQLPRQEPRKAALPASAAV
;
A
#
# COMPACT_ATOMS: atom_id res chain seq x y z
N MET A 1 28.72 45.74 -61.71
CA MET A 1 29.43 44.98 -60.65
C MET A 1 28.89 43.56 -60.70
N ARG A 2 29.74 42.55 -60.97
CA ARG A 2 29.32 41.14 -60.85
C ARG A 2 29.02 40.90 -59.38
N ASN A 3 27.88 40.30 -59.07
CA ASN A 3 27.49 40.01 -57.69
C ASN A 3 28.46 38.95 -57.14
N GLU A 4 29.42 39.37 -56.31
CA GLU A 4 30.46 38.50 -55.73
C GLU A 4 29.94 37.60 -54.59
N LYS A 5 28.66 37.74 -54.24
CA LYS A 5 28.04 36.96 -53.18
C LYS A 5 27.72 35.53 -53.64
N ILE A 6 27.83 34.59 -52.70
CA ILE A 6 27.51 33.18 -52.90
C ILE A 6 26.13 32.83 -52.38
N THR A 7 25.56 31.76 -52.92
CA THR A 7 24.34 31.13 -52.42
C THR A 7 24.66 29.76 -51.83
N PRO A 8 24.87 29.64 -50.51
CA PRO A 8 25.06 28.34 -49.86
C PRO A 8 23.86 27.41 -50.05
N LEU A 9 24.13 26.21 -50.55
CA LEU A 9 23.22 25.08 -50.58
C LEU A 9 23.65 24.15 -49.45
N TYR A 10 22.82 24.01 -48.42
CA TYR A 10 23.19 23.21 -47.24
C TYR A 10 22.45 21.89 -47.19
N GLU A 11 23.20 20.79 -47.31
CA GLU A 11 22.70 19.43 -47.24
C GLU A 11 23.10 18.74 -45.95
N ARG A 12 22.18 17.95 -45.39
CA ARG A 12 22.47 17.14 -44.21
C ARG A 12 21.72 15.82 -44.24
N LEU A 13 22.41 14.75 -43.93
CA LEU A 13 21.81 13.44 -43.64
C LEU A 13 22.15 13.02 -42.21
N SER A 14 21.15 12.58 -41.45
CA SER A 14 21.38 11.94 -40.16
C SER A 14 21.11 10.44 -40.24
N ARG A 15 21.74 9.66 -39.36
CA ARG A 15 21.55 8.21 -39.26
C ARG A 15 20.08 7.79 -39.05
N ASP A 16 19.28 8.61 -38.39
CA ASP A 16 17.83 8.36 -38.22
C ASP A 16 17.04 8.57 -39.52
N ASP A 17 17.53 9.43 -40.43
CA ASP A 17 16.89 9.76 -41.70
C ASP A 17 17.26 8.75 -42.82
N GLU A 18 18.33 7.96 -42.65
CA GLU A 18 18.76 6.87 -43.57
C GLU A 18 17.68 5.78 -43.72
N LEU A 19 16.88 5.56 -42.69
CA LEU A 19 15.80 4.56 -42.66
C LEU A 19 14.56 4.97 -43.49
N GLN A 20 14.48 6.21 -43.97
CA GLN A 20 13.29 6.77 -44.65
C GLN A 20 13.34 6.73 -46.20
N GLY A 21 14.28 6.01 -46.81
CA GLY A 21 14.29 5.73 -48.26
C GLY A 21 15.13 6.67 -49.14
N GLU A 22 15.24 6.33 -50.44
CA GLU A 22 16.16 6.95 -51.43
C GLU A 22 15.98 8.46 -51.62
N SER A 23 14.78 8.99 -51.36
CA SER A 23 14.43 10.42 -51.48
C SER A 23 15.14 11.33 -50.47
N ASN A 24 15.73 10.76 -49.42
CA ASN A 24 16.51 11.48 -48.41
C ASN A 24 18.02 11.42 -48.65
N SER A 25 18.50 10.71 -49.68
CA SER A 25 19.93 10.66 -50.01
C SER A 25 20.52 12.06 -50.27
N ILE A 26 21.77 12.29 -49.84
CA ILE A 26 22.46 13.57 -50.02
C ILE A 26 22.53 13.95 -51.51
N SER A 27 22.76 12.97 -52.38
CA SER A 27 22.82 13.17 -53.83
C SER A 27 21.54 13.77 -54.40
N HIS A 28 20.38 13.31 -53.94
CA HIS A 28 19.09 13.84 -54.34
C HIS A 28 18.82 15.24 -53.75
N GLN A 29 19.27 15.49 -52.51
CA GLN A 29 19.20 16.83 -51.91
C GLN A 29 20.02 17.85 -52.71
N LYS A 30 21.25 17.50 -53.12
CA LYS A 30 22.10 18.37 -53.94
C LYS A 30 21.44 18.76 -55.25
N GLN A 31 20.93 17.78 -55.99
CA GLN A 31 20.24 18.02 -57.27
C GLN A 31 19.02 18.93 -57.10
N MET A 32 18.21 18.68 -56.06
CA MET A 32 17.02 19.50 -55.75
C MET A 32 17.39 20.96 -55.43
N LEU A 33 18.42 21.18 -54.59
CA LEU A 33 18.86 22.52 -54.21
C LEU A 33 19.50 23.27 -55.38
N GLU A 34 20.32 22.60 -56.19
CA GLU A 34 20.92 23.19 -57.39
C GLU A 34 19.86 23.59 -58.42
N GLU A 35 18.90 22.70 -58.69
CA GLU A 35 17.84 22.98 -59.64
C GLU A 35 16.99 24.16 -59.18
N PHE A 36 16.66 24.22 -57.90
CA PHE A 36 15.93 25.33 -57.30
C PHE A 36 16.71 26.64 -57.41
N ALA A 37 18.00 26.64 -57.06
CA ALA A 37 18.84 27.83 -57.12
C ALA A 37 18.97 28.36 -58.56
N ARG A 38 19.15 27.46 -59.53
CA ARG A 38 19.23 27.81 -60.96
C ARG A 38 17.91 28.37 -61.48
N ARG A 39 16.78 27.75 -61.13
CA ARG A 39 15.44 28.15 -61.58
C ARG A 39 15.02 29.50 -61.02
N ASN A 40 15.48 29.86 -59.82
CA ASN A 40 15.20 31.14 -59.16
C ASN A 40 16.27 32.22 -59.39
N GLY A 41 17.28 31.95 -60.23
CA GLY A 41 18.31 32.91 -60.59
C GLY A 41 19.24 33.31 -59.44
N LEU A 42 19.45 32.42 -58.45
CA LEU A 42 20.33 32.69 -57.31
C LEU A 42 21.82 32.60 -57.75
N PRO A 43 22.66 33.61 -57.44
CA PRO A 43 24.03 33.67 -57.93
C PRO A 43 24.98 32.72 -57.17
N ASN A 44 25.95 32.13 -57.88
CA ASN A 44 27.07 31.35 -57.34
C ASN A 44 26.68 30.27 -56.29
N PRO A 45 25.89 29.24 -56.66
CA PRO A 45 25.51 28.15 -55.76
C PRO A 45 26.75 27.39 -55.27
N THR A 46 26.90 27.27 -53.94
CA THR A 46 28.06 26.63 -53.28
C THR A 46 27.59 25.60 -52.27
N HIS A 47 28.04 24.35 -52.37
CA HIS A 47 27.58 23.27 -51.51
C HIS A 47 28.29 23.21 -50.16
N PHE A 48 27.52 23.01 -49.11
CA PHE A 48 27.98 22.72 -47.75
C PHE A 48 27.26 21.47 -47.27
N THR A 49 28.02 20.38 -47.07
CA THR A 49 27.43 19.06 -46.80
C THR A 49 27.90 18.54 -45.43
N ASP A 50 26.96 18.05 -44.61
CA ASP A 50 27.23 17.31 -43.38
C ASP A 50 26.59 15.91 -43.45
N ASP A 51 27.40 14.87 -43.59
CA ASP A 51 26.95 13.47 -43.69
C ASP A 51 27.07 12.72 -42.35
N GLY A 52 26.02 11.98 -41.97
CA GLY A 52 25.96 11.20 -40.73
C GLY A 52 25.88 12.02 -39.43
N VAL A 53 25.60 13.33 -39.50
CA VAL A 53 25.63 14.23 -38.32
C VAL A 53 24.21 14.57 -37.83
N SER A 54 24.00 14.46 -36.51
CA SER A 54 22.71 14.73 -35.85
C SER A 54 22.30 16.21 -35.91
N GLY A 55 21.00 16.42 -36.13
CA GLY A 55 20.34 17.74 -36.09
C GLY A 55 20.35 18.43 -34.73
N THR A 56 20.76 17.76 -33.65
CA THR A 56 20.81 18.31 -32.28
C THR A 56 22.13 19.00 -31.92
N ARG A 57 23.19 18.82 -32.73
CA ARG A 57 24.52 19.44 -32.56
C ARG A 57 24.71 20.58 -33.55
N PHE A 58 25.41 21.66 -33.17
CA PHE A 58 25.66 22.84 -34.03
C PHE A 58 27.14 23.04 -34.37
N ASP A 59 28.01 22.22 -33.77
CA ASP A 59 29.44 22.09 -34.03
C ASP A 59 29.70 21.22 -35.28
N ARG A 60 28.96 21.45 -36.37
CA ARG A 60 29.07 20.64 -37.60
C ARG A 60 30.02 21.31 -38.60
N PRO A 61 30.97 20.59 -39.20
CA PRO A 61 31.98 21.19 -40.09
C PRO A 61 31.39 21.96 -41.29
N GLY A 62 30.41 21.40 -41.99
CA GLY A 62 29.75 22.04 -43.14
C GLY A 62 28.92 23.24 -42.73
N PHE A 63 28.14 23.12 -41.65
CA PHE A 63 27.36 24.22 -41.08
C PHE A 63 28.24 25.37 -40.59
N LEU A 64 29.33 25.09 -39.87
CA LEU A 64 30.27 26.10 -39.37
C LEU A 64 31.00 26.81 -40.51
N ALA A 65 31.40 26.08 -41.56
CA ALA A 65 32.00 26.67 -42.74
C ALA A 65 31.02 27.62 -43.45
N MET A 66 29.75 27.23 -43.58
CA MET A 66 28.69 28.09 -44.12
C MET A 66 28.49 29.35 -43.27
N MET A 67 28.38 29.20 -41.94
CA MET A 67 28.18 30.33 -41.03
C MET A 67 29.37 31.31 -41.02
N LYS A 68 30.59 30.82 -41.23
CA LYS A 68 31.77 31.69 -41.39
C LYS A 68 31.68 32.59 -42.64
N GLU A 69 31.11 32.09 -43.73
CA GLU A 69 30.87 32.88 -44.94
C GLU A 69 29.76 33.92 -44.74
N VAL A 70 28.73 33.56 -43.96
CA VAL A 70 27.66 34.48 -43.51
C VAL A 70 28.24 35.62 -42.68
N GLU A 71 29.08 35.31 -41.69
CA GLU A 71 29.72 36.31 -40.84
C GLU A 71 30.65 37.25 -41.62
N ALA A 72 31.30 36.73 -42.66
CA ALA A 72 32.15 37.49 -43.56
C ALA A 72 31.37 38.36 -44.57
N GLY A 73 30.03 38.30 -44.59
CA GLY A 73 29.17 39.13 -45.44
C GLY A 73 29.18 38.73 -46.92
N ARG A 74 29.70 37.54 -47.25
CA ARG A 74 29.81 37.03 -48.62
C ARG A 74 28.58 36.24 -49.10
N VAL A 75 27.58 36.08 -48.25
CA VAL A 75 26.38 35.28 -48.53
C VAL A 75 25.20 36.19 -48.84
N GLU A 76 24.43 35.84 -49.87
CA GLU A 76 23.17 36.52 -50.22
C GLU A 76 21.95 35.72 -49.75
N ALA A 77 21.91 34.43 -50.05
CA ALA A 77 20.80 33.55 -49.71
C ALA A 77 21.30 32.14 -49.37
N ILE A 78 20.68 31.50 -48.37
CA ILE A 78 20.92 30.11 -48.01
C ILE A 78 19.70 29.30 -48.44
N VAL A 79 19.93 28.17 -49.12
CA VAL A 79 18.87 27.25 -49.55
C VAL A 79 19.04 25.91 -48.85
N ILE A 80 17.97 25.45 -48.22
CA ILE A 80 17.88 24.15 -47.54
C ILE A 80 16.65 23.39 -48.01
N LYS A 81 16.68 22.06 -47.87
CA LYS A 81 15.54 21.20 -48.22
C LYS A 81 14.34 21.46 -47.29
N ASP A 82 14.60 21.46 -45.99
CA ASP A 82 13.63 21.61 -44.91
C ASP A 82 14.34 22.23 -43.69
N MET A 83 13.60 22.87 -42.79
CA MET A 83 14.09 23.54 -41.57
C MET A 83 14.81 22.58 -40.63
N SER A 84 14.54 21.27 -40.74
CA SER A 84 15.24 20.26 -39.96
C SER A 84 16.74 20.19 -40.29
N ARG A 85 17.18 20.72 -41.44
CA ARG A 85 18.60 20.82 -41.80
C ARG A 85 19.34 21.82 -40.91
N LEU A 86 18.75 22.98 -40.63
CA LEU A 86 19.36 24.03 -39.81
C LEU A 86 19.62 23.55 -38.36
N GLY A 87 18.63 22.88 -37.75
CA GLY A 87 18.82 22.20 -36.47
C GLY A 87 17.50 21.90 -35.75
N ARG A 88 17.57 21.09 -34.70
CA ARG A 88 16.42 20.69 -33.87
C ARG A 88 16.39 21.37 -32.48
N ASP A 89 17.41 22.16 -32.13
CA ASP A 89 17.50 22.92 -30.88
C ASP A 89 16.95 24.35 -31.08
N TYR A 90 15.79 24.63 -30.48
CA TYR A 90 15.03 25.86 -30.63
C TYR A 90 15.83 27.13 -30.32
N LEU A 91 16.64 27.14 -29.25
CA LEU A 91 17.37 28.34 -28.83
C LEU A 91 18.49 28.68 -29.82
N LYS A 92 19.18 27.65 -30.32
CA LYS A 92 20.28 27.82 -31.28
C LYS A 92 19.79 28.12 -32.69
N VAL A 93 18.69 27.50 -33.13
CA VAL A 93 18.03 27.84 -34.41
C VAL A 93 17.57 29.30 -34.40
N GLY A 94 16.94 29.77 -33.31
CA GLY A 94 16.55 31.17 -33.17
C GLY A 94 17.73 32.14 -33.21
N GLN A 95 18.85 31.80 -32.56
CA GLN A 95 20.08 32.60 -32.63
C GLN A 95 20.66 32.68 -34.05
N VAL A 96 20.68 31.56 -34.79
CA VAL A 96 21.16 31.54 -36.19
C VAL A 96 20.27 32.37 -37.08
N MET A 97 18.94 32.27 -36.95
CA MET A 97 18.01 33.08 -37.74
C MET A 97 18.17 34.57 -37.46
N GLU A 98 18.38 34.95 -36.19
CA GLU A 98 18.66 36.34 -35.81
C GLU A 98 19.97 36.85 -36.41
N ILE A 99 21.03 36.03 -36.44
CA ILE A 99 22.30 36.36 -37.10
C ILE A 99 22.09 36.57 -38.61
N LEU A 100 21.34 35.68 -39.28
CA LEU A 100 21.04 35.79 -40.71
C LEU A 100 20.24 37.08 -41.00
N ARG A 101 19.24 37.38 -40.17
CA ARG A 101 18.43 38.61 -40.24
C ARG A 101 19.29 39.86 -40.08
N GLN A 102 20.14 39.92 -39.06
CA GLN A 102 21.05 41.05 -38.81
C GLN A 102 22.05 41.26 -39.97
N ARG A 103 22.45 40.18 -40.64
CA ARG A 103 23.36 40.22 -41.79
C ARG A 103 22.64 40.39 -43.14
N GLY A 104 21.31 40.47 -43.14
CA GLY A 104 20.50 40.62 -44.35
C GLY A 104 20.58 39.41 -45.29
N VAL A 105 20.82 38.21 -44.75
CA VAL A 105 20.90 36.96 -45.52
C VAL A 105 19.52 36.32 -45.60
N ARG A 106 19.09 36.00 -46.83
CA ARG A 106 17.82 35.31 -47.10
C ARG A 106 17.92 33.82 -46.76
N LEU A 107 16.92 33.23 -46.12
CA LEU A 107 16.81 31.79 -45.91
C LEU A 107 15.63 31.25 -46.71
N ILE A 108 15.86 30.17 -47.47
CA ILE A 108 14.84 29.48 -48.26
C ILE A 108 14.81 28.00 -47.89
N ALA A 109 13.68 27.51 -47.39
CA ALA A 109 13.42 26.08 -47.17
C ALA A 109 12.38 25.57 -48.19
N ILE A 110 12.80 24.68 -49.10
CA ILE A 110 12.01 24.29 -50.27
C ILE A 110 10.72 23.56 -49.88
N ASN A 111 10.82 22.52 -49.06
CA ASN A 111 9.68 21.68 -48.72
C ASN A 111 8.72 22.33 -47.72
N ASP A 112 9.25 23.22 -46.88
CA ASP A 112 8.46 23.91 -45.87
C ASP A 112 7.81 25.19 -46.44
N GLY A 113 8.13 25.56 -47.69
CA GLY A 113 7.62 26.76 -48.34
C GLY A 113 8.10 28.07 -47.70
N VAL A 114 9.15 28.01 -46.86
CA VAL A 114 9.66 29.15 -46.10
C VAL A 114 10.63 29.96 -46.95
N ASP A 115 10.42 31.27 -46.97
CA ASP A 115 11.28 32.23 -47.66
C ASP A 115 11.32 33.52 -46.83
N SER A 116 12.45 33.77 -46.17
CA SER A 116 12.58 34.87 -45.22
C SER A 116 12.45 36.26 -45.86
N LEU A 117 12.58 36.35 -47.19
CA LEU A 117 12.35 37.59 -47.95
C LEU A 117 10.85 37.91 -48.12
N LYS A 118 9.96 36.93 -47.95
CA LYS A 118 8.51 37.09 -48.08
C LYS A 118 7.81 37.40 -46.75
N GLY A 119 8.57 37.54 -45.66
CA GLY A 119 8.06 37.99 -44.36
C GLY A 119 7.40 36.91 -43.50
N ASP A 120 7.58 35.63 -43.81
CA ASP A 120 6.92 34.51 -43.12
C ASP A 120 7.88 33.72 -42.19
N ASP A 121 8.75 34.45 -41.47
CA ASP A 121 9.79 33.91 -40.58
C ASP A 121 9.25 33.42 -39.21
N ASP A 122 7.95 33.49 -38.95
CA ASP A 122 7.37 33.22 -37.63
C ASP A 122 7.02 31.74 -37.36
N PHE A 123 7.02 30.83 -38.34
CA PHE A 123 6.34 29.51 -38.21
C PHE A 123 7.15 28.35 -37.61
N THR A 124 8.47 28.44 -37.49
CA THR A 124 9.31 27.32 -36.96
C THR A 124 9.07 27.00 -35.47
N PRO A 125 8.91 27.99 -34.56
CA PRO A 125 8.40 27.76 -33.20
C PRO A 125 7.05 27.04 -33.20
N PHE A 126 6.17 27.37 -34.14
CA PHE A 126 4.84 26.77 -34.26
C PHE A 126 4.90 25.31 -34.70
N CYS A 127 5.80 24.91 -35.61
CA CYS A 127 5.94 23.50 -36.00
C CYS A 127 6.37 22.60 -34.83
N ASN A 128 7.26 23.08 -33.95
CA ASN A 128 7.66 22.34 -32.74
C ASN A 128 6.55 22.32 -31.68
N ILE A 129 5.84 23.45 -31.49
CA ILE A 129 4.65 23.50 -30.64
C ILE A 129 3.56 22.57 -31.20
N MET A 130 3.39 22.49 -32.53
CA MET A 130 2.42 21.62 -33.17
C MET A 130 2.79 20.15 -33.03
N ASN A 131 4.07 19.79 -33.11
CA ASN A 131 4.53 18.42 -32.84
C ASN A 131 4.35 18.04 -31.36
N GLU A 132 4.68 18.94 -30.42
CA GLU A 132 4.43 18.72 -29.00
C GLU A 132 2.92 18.67 -28.69
N PHE A 133 2.13 19.52 -29.34
CA PHE A 133 0.69 19.52 -29.26
C PHE A 133 0.11 18.23 -29.82
N TYR A 134 0.64 17.71 -30.94
CA TYR A 134 0.22 16.45 -31.54
C TYR A 134 0.57 15.25 -30.65
N ALA A 135 1.76 15.24 -30.05
CA ALA A 135 2.16 14.22 -29.08
C ALA A 135 1.31 14.29 -27.80
N ARG A 136 1.04 15.50 -27.29
CA ARG A 136 0.17 15.74 -26.13
C ARG A 136 -1.28 15.36 -26.42
N ASP A 137 -1.80 15.70 -27.59
CA ASP A 137 -3.16 15.39 -28.02
C ASP A 137 -3.35 13.90 -28.25
N THR A 138 -2.40 13.25 -28.94
CA THR A 138 -2.38 11.79 -29.10
C THR A 138 -2.33 11.11 -27.73
N SER A 139 -1.45 11.56 -26.83
CA SER A 139 -1.41 11.06 -25.45
C SER A 139 -2.71 11.30 -24.70
N ARG A 140 -3.36 12.46 -24.89
CA ARG A 140 -4.66 12.78 -24.28
C ARG A 140 -5.77 11.87 -24.82
N LYS A 141 -5.83 11.64 -26.14
CA LYS A 141 -6.78 10.74 -26.80
C LYS A 141 -6.61 9.30 -26.32
N ILE A 142 -5.38 8.79 -26.33
CA ILE A 142 -5.05 7.46 -25.80
C ILE A 142 -5.48 7.34 -24.32
N ARG A 143 -5.09 8.31 -23.47
CA ARG A 143 -5.52 8.34 -22.07
C ARG A 143 -7.04 8.40 -21.91
N SER A 144 -7.74 9.14 -22.77
CA SER A 144 -9.20 9.20 -22.77
C SER A 144 -9.83 7.84 -23.11
N VAL A 145 -9.31 7.14 -24.12
CA VAL A 145 -9.76 5.78 -24.48
C VAL A 145 -9.51 4.80 -23.35
N PHE A 146 -8.30 4.79 -22.76
CA PHE A 146 -8.00 3.93 -21.61
C PHE A 146 -8.82 4.32 -20.38
N LYS A 147 -9.07 5.61 -20.14
CA LYS A 147 -9.95 6.08 -19.07
C LYS A 147 -11.37 5.58 -19.29
N SER A 148 -11.94 5.76 -20.47
CA SER A 148 -13.29 5.28 -20.80
C SER A 148 -13.39 3.75 -20.65
N LYS A 149 -12.39 3.00 -21.15
CA LYS A 149 -12.35 1.54 -21.01
C LYS A 149 -12.23 1.13 -19.53
N GLY A 150 -11.35 1.78 -18.77
CA GLY A 150 -11.13 1.47 -17.36
C GLY A 150 -12.33 1.84 -16.48
N MET A 151 -13.04 2.92 -16.82
CA MET A 151 -14.25 3.36 -16.13
C MET A 151 -15.45 2.43 -16.40
N SER A 152 -15.41 1.62 -17.46
CA SER A 152 -16.43 0.61 -17.74
C SER A 152 -16.26 -0.70 -16.93
N GLY A 153 -15.35 -0.73 -15.96
CA GLY A 153 -15.07 -1.92 -15.13
C GLY A 153 -14.19 -2.99 -15.79
N LYS A 154 -13.80 -2.80 -17.06
CA LYS A 154 -12.91 -3.71 -17.79
C LYS A 154 -11.46 -3.58 -17.32
N HIS A 155 -10.74 -4.69 -17.26
CA HIS A 155 -9.31 -4.69 -16.93
C HIS A 155 -8.49 -3.93 -17.99
N LEU A 156 -7.63 -3.03 -17.52
CA LEU A 156 -6.68 -2.31 -18.40
C LEU A 156 -5.42 -3.11 -18.68
N THR A 157 -5.10 -4.09 -17.84
CA THR A 157 -3.91 -4.94 -17.97
C THR A 157 -4.15 -6.03 -19.00
N GLY A 158 -3.18 -6.23 -19.91
CA GLY A 158 -3.23 -7.32 -20.89
C GLY A 158 -2.91 -8.71 -20.31
N THR A 159 -2.51 -8.78 -19.03
CA THR A 159 -2.13 -10.02 -18.34
C THR A 159 -3.08 -10.29 -17.17
N VAL A 160 -3.38 -11.57 -16.93
CA VAL A 160 -4.09 -12.07 -15.75
C VAL A 160 -3.16 -12.20 -14.54
N ILE A 161 -3.73 -12.18 -13.34
CA ILE A 161 -3.02 -12.52 -12.10
C ILE A 161 -3.09 -14.02 -11.85
N TYR A 162 -2.19 -14.53 -11.00
CA TYR A 162 -2.21 -15.94 -10.58
C TYR A 162 -3.54 -16.31 -9.91
N GLY A 163 -4.04 -17.53 -10.14
CA GLY A 163 -5.37 -17.97 -9.70
C GLY A 163 -6.49 -17.71 -10.70
N TYR A 164 -6.24 -16.93 -11.76
CA TYR A 164 -7.21 -16.67 -12.82
C TYR A 164 -6.61 -16.86 -14.22
N LEU A 165 -7.48 -17.16 -15.18
CA LEU A 165 -7.19 -17.23 -16.61
C LEU A 165 -8.18 -16.38 -17.41
N TRP A 166 -7.80 -16.01 -18.63
CA TRP A 166 -8.72 -15.35 -19.55
C TRP A 166 -9.74 -16.35 -20.08
N ASN A 167 -10.98 -15.91 -20.27
CA ASN A 167 -11.91 -16.62 -21.14
C ASN A 167 -11.43 -16.59 -22.61
N GLU A 168 -12.01 -17.41 -23.47
CA GLU A 168 -11.63 -17.51 -24.90
C GLU A 168 -11.62 -16.16 -25.64
N LYS A 169 -12.58 -15.28 -25.31
CA LYS A 169 -12.72 -13.94 -25.90
C LYS A 169 -11.82 -12.87 -25.26
N ARG A 170 -11.08 -13.21 -24.19
CA ARG A 170 -10.23 -12.30 -23.38
C ARG A 170 -10.96 -11.06 -22.86
N GLU A 171 -12.18 -11.25 -22.40
CA GLU A 171 -13.03 -10.21 -21.81
C GLU A 171 -13.18 -10.35 -20.30
N HIS A 172 -13.22 -11.58 -19.79
CA HIS A 172 -13.47 -11.88 -18.37
C HIS A 172 -12.40 -12.83 -17.81
N TRP A 173 -12.14 -12.68 -16.51
CA TRP A 173 -11.28 -13.59 -15.75
C TRP A 173 -12.11 -14.76 -15.21
N LEU A 174 -11.64 -15.97 -15.43
CA LEU A 174 -12.21 -17.20 -14.91
C LEU A 174 -11.27 -17.78 -13.85
N VAL A 175 -11.83 -18.41 -12.82
CA VAL A 175 -11.05 -19.06 -11.77
C VAL A 175 -10.32 -20.26 -12.37
N ASP A 176 -9.00 -20.28 -12.19
CA ASP A 176 -8.17 -21.44 -12.47
C ASP A 176 -8.01 -22.24 -11.18
N GLU A 177 -8.74 -23.34 -11.06
CA GLU A 177 -8.87 -24.06 -9.80
C GLU A 177 -7.53 -24.61 -9.26
N GLU A 178 -6.58 -24.98 -10.14
CA GLU A 178 -5.24 -25.43 -9.73
C GLU A 178 -4.49 -24.29 -9.00
N ALA A 179 -4.43 -23.11 -9.60
CA ALA A 179 -3.77 -21.95 -9.01
C ALA A 179 -4.59 -21.31 -7.87
N ALA A 180 -5.92 -21.33 -7.96
CA ALA A 180 -6.82 -20.79 -6.96
C ALA A 180 -6.75 -21.60 -5.65
N ALA A 181 -6.60 -22.92 -5.73
CA ALA A 181 -6.34 -23.76 -4.56
C ALA A 181 -5.05 -23.34 -3.83
N VAL A 182 -3.98 -23.01 -4.58
CA VAL A 182 -2.73 -22.48 -4.00
C VAL A 182 -2.95 -21.10 -3.37
N VAL A 183 -3.72 -20.22 -4.01
CA VAL A 183 -4.07 -18.92 -3.42
C VAL A 183 -4.84 -19.10 -2.11
N ARG A 184 -5.88 -19.96 -2.09
CA ARG A 184 -6.62 -20.29 -0.86
C ARG A 184 -5.71 -20.88 0.21
N HIS A 185 -4.78 -21.75 -0.16
CA HIS A 185 -3.78 -22.30 0.75
C HIS A 185 -2.87 -21.22 1.35
N ILE A 186 -2.41 -20.27 0.54
CA ILE A 186 -1.59 -19.13 1.01
C ILE A 186 -2.36 -18.28 2.04
N PHE A 187 -3.64 -18.00 1.79
CA PHE A 187 -4.48 -17.25 2.74
C PHE A 187 -4.73 -18.07 4.03
N ALA A 188 -4.95 -19.38 3.92
CA ALA A 188 -5.11 -20.26 5.07
C ALA A 188 -3.85 -20.29 5.97
N LEU A 189 -2.66 -20.46 5.38
CA LEU A 189 -1.39 -20.40 6.13
C LEU A 189 -1.18 -19.02 6.79
N ALA A 190 -1.59 -17.94 6.13
CA ALA A 190 -1.53 -16.61 6.73
C ALA A 190 -2.48 -16.47 7.94
N MET A 191 -3.68 -17.07 7.88
CA MET A 191 -4.66 -17.14 8.98
C MET A 191 -4.16 -17.97 10.16
N GLU A 192 -3.40 -19.04 9.89
CA GLU A 192 -2.71 -19.84 10.92
C GLU A 192 -1.57 -19.07 11.60
N GLY A 193 -1.12 -17.96 11.00
CA GLY A 193 -0.10 -17.09 11.56
C GLY A 193 1.31 -17.32 11.00
N TYR A 194 1.46 -18.02 9.87
CA TYR A 194 2.73 -18.09 9.17
C TYR A 194 3.09 -16.74 8.54
N GLY A 195 4.37 -16.35 8.66
CA GLY A 195 4.90 -15.16 7.99
C GLY A 195 5.14 -15.42 6.49
N PRO A 196 5.20 -14.37 5.64
CA PRO A 196 5.38 -14.54 4.19
C PRO A 196 6.62 -15.34 3.77
N TYR A 197 7.70 -15.25 4.56
CA TYR A 197 8.89 -16.08 4.34
C TYR A 197 8.64 -17.56 4.64
N GLN A 198 7.99 -17.88 5.76
CA GLN A 198 7.67 -19.26 6.13
C GLN A 198 6.71 -19.89 5.12
N ILE A 199 5.71 -19.13 4.66
CA ILE A 199 4.78 -19.55 3.61
C ILE A 199 5.57 -19.86 2.33
N ALA A 200 6.46 -18.95 1.89
CA ALA A 200 7.27 -19.18 0.69
C ALA A 200 8.17 -20.42 0.81
N THR A 201 8.81 -20.64 1.96
CA THR A 201 9.62 -21.84 2.22
C THR A 201 8.77 -23.11 2.11
N LYS A 202 7.60 -23.12 2.76
CA LYS A 202 6.68 -24.27 2.74
C LYS A 202 6.18 -24.61 1.34
N LEU A 203 5.76 -23.62 0.56
CA LEU A 203 5.36 -23.82 -0.85
C LEU A 203 6.50 -24.36 -1.72
N SER A 204 7.74 -23.93 -1.44
CA SER A 204 8.93 -24.40 -2.16
C SER A 204 9.25 -25.87 -1.79
N GLU A 205 9.12 -26.23 -0.51
CA GLU A 205 9.30 -27.61 -0.02
C GLU A 205 8.24 -28.57 -0.57
N GLU A 206 6.99 -28.09 -0.69
CA GLU A 206 5.86 -28.81 -1.30
C GLU A 206 5.97 -28.90 -2.83
N LYS A 207 7.00 -28.29 -3.43
CA LYS A 207 7.24 -28.25 -4.88
C LYS A 207 6.04 -27.71 -5.66
N ILE A 208 5.44 -26.63 -5.17
CA ILE A 208 4.38 -25.92 -5.88
C ILE A 208 5.02 -24.95 -6.88
N GLU A 209 4.59 -25.00 -8.14
CA GLU A 209 5.11 -24.13 -9.20
C GLU A 209 4.92 -22.65 -8.86
N MET A 210 5.95 -21.82 -9.07
CA MET A 210 5.83 -20.39 -8.83
C MET A 210 4.87 -19.74 -9.85
N PRO A 211 4.19 -18.62 -9.49
CA PRO A 211 3.18 -18.00 -10.35
C PRO A 211 3.64 -17.67 -11.78
N ALA A 212 4.91 -17.27 -11.93
CA ALA A 212 5.49 -16.94 -13.23
C ALA A 212 5.61 -18.16 -14.16
N VAL A 213 5.87 -19.34 -13.60
CA VAL A 213 6.00 -20.61 -14.35
C VAL A 213 4.62 -21.13 -14.71
N HIS A 214 3.70 -21.14 -13.75
CA HIS A 214 2.32 -21.58 -13.98
C HIS A 214 1.64 -20.76 -15.08
N LEU A 215 1.70 -19.43 -15.02
CA LEU A 215 1.11 -18.57 -16.07
C LEU A 215 1.80 -18.75 -17.42
N ALA A 216 3.11 -19.03 -17.44
CA ALA A 216 3.85 -19.28 -18.69
C ALA A 216 3.35 -20.54 -19.42
N ARG A 217 2.89 -21.58 -18.70
CA ARG A 217 2.27 -22.79 -19.30
C ARG A 217 1.06 -22.43 -20.18
N TYR A 218 0.34 -21.38 -19.83
CA TYR A 218 -0.82 -20.88 -20.57
C TYR A 218 -0.48 -19.72 -21.53
N GLY A 219 0.81 -19.42 -21.75
CA GLY A 219 1.24 -18.30 -22.60
C GLY A 219 0.98 -16.91 -22.00
N GLU A 220 0.68 -16.85 -20.70
CA GLU A 220 0.30 -15.67 -19.96
C GLU A 220 1.43 -15.17 -19.03
N GLY A 221 1.29 -13.93 -18.55
CA GLY A 221 2.21 -13.33 -17.59
C GLY A 221 3.41 -12.60 -18.20
N VAL A 222 3.95 -11.65 -17.44
CA VAL A 222 5.02 -10.75 -17.89
C VAL A 222 6.38 -11.43 -18.08
N ASN A 223 6.60 -12.56 -17.39
CA ASN A 223 7.86 -13.29 -17.38
C ASN A 223 7.81 -14.61 -18.17
N LYS A 224 6.83 -14.79 -19.07
CA LYS A 224 6.63 -16.06 -19.79
C LYS A 224 7.81 -16.56 -20.63
N ASN A 225 8.68 -15.64 -21.07
CA ASN A 225 9.86 -15.97 -21.87
C ASN A 225 11.15 -16.06 -21.03
N LYS A 226 11.06 -15.92 -19.71
CA LYS A 226 12.22 -15.89 -18.83
C LYS A 226 12.59 -17.32 -18.40
N THR A 227 13.88 -17.63 -18.42
CA THR A 227 14.39 -18.88 -17.86
C THR A 227 14.59 -18.75 -16.34
N PHE A 228 14.17 -19.78 -15.62
CA PHE A 228 14.32 -19.87 -14.16
C PHE A 228 15.23 -21.04 -13.82
N ALA A 229 16.20 -20.82 -12.92
CA ALA A 229 17.08 -21.89 -12.45
C ALA A 229 16.34 -22.87 -11.52
N ASP A 230 15.35 -22.39 -10.79
CA ASP A 230 14.48 -23.18 -9.92
C ASP A 230 13.04 -22.67 -10.08
N ILE A 231 12.16 -23.56 -10.55
CA ILE A 231 10.75 -23.28 -10.84
C ILE A 231 9.84 -23.35 -9.61
N TYR A 232 10.35 -23.91 -8.50
CA TYR A 232 9.63 -24.03 -7.23
C TYR A 232 10.07 -22.98 -6.20
N ARG A 233 10.96 -22.06 -6.59
CA ARG A 233 11.49 -21.05 -5.67
C ARG A 233 10.49 -19.92 -5.43
N TRP A 234 9.68 -20.07 -4.39
CA TRP A 234 8.81 -18.99 -3.93
C TRP A 234 9.60 -17.92 -3.19
N SER A 235 9.31 -16.65 -3.50
CA SER A 235 9.85 -15.52 -2.76
C SER A 235 8.81 -14.93 -1.80
N ALA A 236 9.27 -14.46 -0.65
CA ALA A 236 8.41 -13.79 0.32
C ALA A 236 7.69 -12.55 -0.27
N SER A 237 8.32 -11.87 -1.25
CA SER A 237 7.72 -10.73 -1.95
C SER A 237 6.49 -11.15 -2.77
N THR A 238 6.55 -12.27 -3.47
CA THR A 238 5.43 -12.80 -4.27
C THR A 238 4.25 -13.14 -3.39
N VAL A 239 4.49 -13.80 -2.24
CA VAL A 239 3.45 -14.08 -1.24
C VAL A 239 2.85 -12.77 -0.70
N VAL A 240 3.68 -11.77 -0.40
CA VAL A 240 3.22 -10.45 0.06
C VAL A 240 2.33 -9.75 -0.97
N GLU A 241 2.65 -9.85 -2.26
CA GLU A 241 1.86 -9.28 -3.35
C GLU A 241 0.53 -10.02 -3.53
N ILE A 242 0.52 -11.35 -3.47
CA ILE A 242 -0.70 -12.15 -3.53
C ILE A 242 -1.64 -11.75 -2.40
N LEU A 243 -1.13 -11.74 -1.16
CA LEU A 243 -1.92 -11.40 0.01
C LEU A 243 -2.42 -9.94 0.01
N LYS A 244 -1.88 -9.02 -0.82
CA LYS A 244 -2.31 -7.61 -0.90
C LYS A 244 -3.34 -7.32 -1.99
N LYS A 245 -3.47 -8.19 -3.00
CA LYS A 245 -4.29 -7.92 -4.19
C LYS A 245 -5.77 -8.04 -3.86
N ARG A 246 -6.49 -6.91 -3.91
CA ARG A 246 -7.95 -6.85 -3.74
C ARG A 246 -8.69 -7.54 -4.90
N GLU A 247 -8.01 -7.80 -6.00
CA GLU A 247 -8.55 -8.56 -7.13
C GLU A 247 -9.00 -9.98 -6.72
N TYR A 248 -8.43 -10.59 -5.67
CA TYR A 248 -8.91 -11.89 -5.17
C TYR A 248 -10.30 -11.86 -4.54
N LEU A 249 -10.83 -10.66 -4.27
CA LEU A 249 -12.22 -10.42 -3.81
C LEU A 249 -13.21 -10.32 -4.98
N GLY A 250 -12.76 -10.59 -6.21
CA GLY A 250 -13.59 -10.43 -7.41
C GLY A 250 -13.71 -8.98 -7.88
N HIS A 251 -12.78 -8.10 -7.51
CA HIS A 251 -12.83 -6.67 -7.83
C HIS A 251 -11.86 -6.29 -8.97
N THR A 252 -12.26 -5.40 -9.88
CA THR A 252 -11.32 -4.79 -10.83
C THR A 252 -10.74 -3.52 -10.23
N VAL A 253 -9.42 -3.48 -10.06
CA VAL A 253 -8.71 -2.28 -9.58
C VAL A 253 -7.93 -1.64 -10.73
N ASN A 254 -8.42 -0.51 -11.22
CA ASN A 254 -7.85 0.24 -12.34
C ASN A 254 -7.10 1.50 -11.87
N PHE A 255 -6.29 2.07 -12.78
CA PHE A 255 -5.56 3.32 -12.58
C PHE A 255 -4.52 3.33 -11.45
N LYS A 256 -3.90 2.17 -11.16
CA LYS A 256 -2.80 2.05 -10.19
C LYS A 256 -1.55 2.86 -10.54
N THR A 257 -1.38 3.22 -11.81
CA THR A 257 -0.21 3.95 -12.30
C THR A 257 -0.61 5.13 -13.17
N ARG A 258 0.23 6.16 -13.16
CA ARG A 258 0.12 7.35 -14.00
C ARG A 258 1.42 7.53 -14.77
N LYS A 259 1.30 7.98 -16.02
CA LYS A 259 2.42 8.29 -16.89
C LYS A 259 2.21 9.66 -17.52
N HIS A 260 3.18 10.56 -17.36
CA HIS A 260 3.21 11.79 -18.11
C HIS A 260 3.74 11.53 -19.52
N PHE A 261 3.28 12.28 -20.53
CA PHE A 261 3.66 12.02 -21.93
C PHE A 261 5.17 12.21 -22.19
N LYS A 262 5.86 13.00 -21.36
CA LYS A 262 7.31 13.20 -21.41
C LYS A 262 8.11 12.13 -20.65
N ASP A 263 7.46 11.39 -19.76
CA ASP A 263 8.14 10.40 -18.92
C ASP A 263 8.31 9.09 -19.69
N LYS A 264 9.48 8.47 -19.56
CA LYS A 264 9.71 7.14 -20.14
C LYS A 264 9.01 6.03 -19.34
N LYS A 265 8.88 6.20 -18.02
CA LYS A 265 8.32 5.20 -17.09
C LYS A 265 7.05 5.73 -16.43
N SER A 266 6.11 4.82 -16.15
CA SER A 266 4.95 5.10 -15.29
C SER A 266 5.36 5.02 -13.82
N HIS A 267 4.70 5.81 -12.97
CA HIS A 267 4.83 5.73 -11.51
C HIS A 267 3.50 5.25 -10.90
N TYR A 268 3.56 4.58 -9.74
CA TYR A 268 2.37 4.23 -8.97
C TYR A 268 1.78 5.48 -8.33
N VAL A 269 0.45 5.56 -8.30
CA VAL A 269 -0.30 6.61 -7.60
C VAL A 269 -0.83 6.08 -6.27
N ASP A 270 -1.20 7.01 -5.39
CA ASP A 270 -1.79 6.67 -4.09
C ASP A 270 -3.06 5.81 -4.23
N GLU A 271 -3.33 4.95 -3.25
CA GLU A 271 -4.49 4.06 -3.28
C GLU A 271 -5.84 4.82 -3.33
N SER A 272 -5.89 6.07 -2.84
CA SER A 272 -7.07 6.93 -2.93
C SER A 272 -7.43 7.35 -4.37
N GLU A 273 -6.46 7.32 -5.29
CA GLU A 273 -6.70 7.62 -6.71
C GLU A 273 -7.12 6.37 -7.50
N TRP A 274 -7.11 5.19 -6.90
CA TRP A 274 -7.47 3.95 -7.57
C TRP A 274 -8.99 3.89 -7.75
N THR A 275 -9.42 3.44 -8.93
CA THR A 275 -10.84 3.16 -9.16
C THR A 275 -11.08 1.66 -9.01
N ILE A 276 -11.92 1.32 -8.04
CA ILE A 276 -12.27 -0.06 -7.69
C ILE A 276 -13.68 -0.32 -8.17
N PHE A 277 -13.84 -1.31 -9.04
CA PHE A 277 -15.14 -1.83 -9.47
C PHE A 277 -15.37 -3.14 -8.74
N GLU A 278 -16.39 -3.19 -7.91
CA GLU A 278 -16.72 -4.35 -7.09
C GLU A 278 -17.40 -5.45 -7.93
N ASN A 279 -17.18 -6.71 -7.55
CA ASN A 279 -17.87 -7.90 -8.09
C ASN A 279 -17.86 -8.02 -9.62
N THR A 280 -16.71 -7.77 -10.26
CA THR A 280 -16.53 -7.88 -11.72
C THR A 280 -16.21 -9.30 -12.19
N HIS A 281 -15.72 -10.16 -11.29
CA HIS A 281 -15.41 -11.56 -11.55
C HIS A 281 -15.61 -12.38 -10.27
N GLU A 282 -15.57 -13.71 -10.41
CA GLU A 282 -15.72 -14.63 -9.28
C GLU A 282 -14.57 -14.44 -8.28
N ALA A 283 -14.89 -14.36 -7.00
CA ALA A 283 -13.92 -14.17 -5.93
C ALA A 283 -13.29 -15.50 -5.50
N ILE A 284 -11.96 -15.54 -5.38
CA ILE A 284 -11.24 -16.70 -4.82
C ILE A 284 -11.28 -16.69 -3.29
N ILE A 285 -11.27 -15.49 -2.70
CA ILE A 285 -11.25 -15.25 -1.25
C ILE A 285 -12.40 -14.33 -0.89
N ASP A 286 -13.05 -14.60 0.23
CA ASP A 286 -14.09 -13.73 0.77
C ASP A 286 -13.51 -12.49 1.47
N GLN A 287 -14.32 -11.45 1.60
CA GLN A 287 -13.93 -10.18 2.21
C GLN A 287 -13.36 -10.33 3.63
N GLU A 288 -13.94 -11.23 4.43
CA GLU A 288 -13.56 -11.41 5.83
C GLU A 288 -12.19 -12.05 5.97
N THR A 289 -11.93 -13.14 5.24
CA THR A 289 -10.61 -13.79 5.21
C THR A 289 -9.54 -12.80 4.76
N PHE A 290 -9.84 -11.97 3.74
CA PHE A 290 -8.89 -10.95 3.27
C PHE A 290 -8.59 -9.89 4.33
N ASP A 291 -9.60 -9.36 4.99
CA ASP A 291 -9.46 -8.32 6.02
C ASP A 291 -8.72 -8.85 7.26
N ASN A 292 -9.04 -10.08 7.68
CA ASN A 292 -8.32 -10.76 8.76
C ASN A 292 -6.84 -10.94 8.43
N VAL A 293 -6.51 -11.36 7.21
CA VAL A 293 -5.11 -11.49 6.77
C VAL A 293 -4.42 -10.13 6.70
N GLN A 294 -5.09 -9.05 6.26
CA GLN A 294 -4.49 -7.71 6.32
C GLN A 294 -4.18 -7.30 7.76
N ARG A 295 -5.10 -7.53 8.70
CA ARG A 295 -4.93 -7.25 10.14
C ARG A 295 -3.75 -8.03 10.73
N ILE A 296 -3.70 -9.32 10.47
CA ILE A 296 -2.62 -10.24 10.86
C ILE A 296 -1.26 -9.69 10.37
N ARG A 297 -1.18 -9.29 9.10
CA ARG A 297 0.06 -8.79 8.49
C ARG A 297 0.45 -7.40 8.97
N GLY A 298 -0.52 -6.53 9.24
CA GLY A 298 -0.28 -5.20 9.82
C GLY A 298 0.35 -5.26 11.22
N ASN A 299 0.20 -6.39 11.92
CA ASN A 299 0.76 -6.64 13.25
C ASN A 299 2.22 -7.16 13.24
N ALA A 300 3.01 -6.75 12.24
CA ALA A 300 4.30 -7.28 11.75
C ALA A 300 5.49 -7.50 12.73
N ARG A 301 5.31 -7.51 14.05
CA ARG A 301 6.35 -7.99 15.00
C ARG A 301 5.83 -9.19 15.77
N ARG A 302 5.85 -10.35 15.11
CA ARG A 302 5.88 -11.63 15.80
C ARG A 302 7.33 -11.89 16.18
N TYR A 303 7.72 -11.51 17.40
CA TYR A 303 8.94 -12.09 17.93
C TYR A 303 8.68 -13.58 18.07
N PRO A 304 9.51 -14.46 17.46
CA PRO A 304 9.55 -15.85 17.88
C PRO A 304 9.71 -15.83 19.40
N ASP A 305 8.98 -16.67 20.10
CA ASP A 305 8.93 -16.86 21.55
C ASP A 305 10.28 -17.19 22.24
N GLY A 306 11.42 -16.91 21.59
CA GLY A 306 12.76 -17.37 21.94
C GLY A 306 13.07 -18.78 21.44
N PHE A 307 12.07 -19.51 20.91
CA PHE A 307 12.15 -20.92 20.50
C PHE A 307 11.69 -21.16 19.06
N GLY A 308 11.24 -20.12 18.34
CA GLY A 308 10.94 -20.18 16.92
C GLY A 308 9.46 -20.01 16.56
N GLU A 309 8.55 -20.08 17.53
CA GLU A 309 7.10 -20.08 17.29
C GLU A 309 6.41 -18.84 17.88
N ALA A 310 5.36 -18.36 17.23
CA ALA A 310 4.56 -17.24 17.73
C ALA A 310 3.43 -17.78 18.62
N HIS A 311 3.20 -17.15 19.78
CA HIS A 311 2.09 -17.54 20.65
C HIS A 311 0.72 -17.22 19.99
N PRO A 312 -0.33 -18.05 20.14
CA PRO A 312 -1.63 -17.85 19.47
C PRO A 312 -2.26 -16.47 19.64
N LEU A 313 -2.16 -15.87 20.83
CA LEU A 313 -2.71 -14.55 21.14
C LEU A 313 -1.84 -13.37 20.62
N THR A 314 -0.78 -13.63 19.85
CA THR A 314 0.14 -12.58 19.37
C THR A 314 -0.55 -11.67 18.37
N GLY A 315 -0.61 -10.37 18.69
CA GLY A 315 -1.28 -9.36 17.86
C GLY A 315 -2.75 -9.12 18.21
N LEU A 316 -3.32 -9.90 19.15
CA LEU A 316 -4.70 -9.73 19.63
C LEU A 316 -4.79 -8.98 20.96
N MET A 317 -3.71 -8.93 21.75
CA MET A 317 -3.70 -8.40 23.12
C MET A 317 -3.30 -6.93 23.20
N TYR A 318 -4.09 -6.12 23.91
CA TYR A 318 -3.89 -4.69 24.12
C TYR A 318 -4.11 -4.31 25.58
N CYS A 319 -3.43 -3.25 26.03
CA CYS A 319 -3.62 -2.65 27.34
C CYS A 319 -4.86 -1.73 27.32
N ALA A 320 -5.76 -1.88 28.28
CA ALA A 320 -6.95 -1.03 28.36
C ALA A 320 -6.61 0.43 28.68
N ASP A 321 -5.64 0.68 29.57
CA ASP A 321 -5.30 2.04 30.03
C ASP A 321 -4.59 2.88 28.96
N CYS A 322 -3.61 2.31 28.26
CA CYS A 322 -2.79 3.07 27.29
C CYS A 322 -3.08 2.72 25.83
N GLY A 323 -3.95 1.75 25.55
CA GLY A 323 -4.21 1.24 24.19
C GLY A 323 -3.02 0.53 23.53
N GLY A 324 -1.88 0.42 24.23
CA GLY A 324 -0.65 -0.16 23.70
C GLY A 324 -0.75 -1.68 23.54
N LYS A 325 -0.08 -2.23 22.51
CA LYS A 325 0.02 -3.68 22.30
C LYS A 325 0.71 -4.36 23.49
N MET A 326 0.24 -5.55 23.85
CA MET A 326 0.89 -6.40 24.84
C MET A 326 1.77 -7.44 24.15
N TYR A 327 2.96 -7.69 24.71
CA TYR A 327 3.91 -8.67 24.19
C TYR A 327 3.99 -9.86 25.12
N VAL A 328 4.18 -11.04 24.53
CA VAL A 328 4.40 -12.27 25.27
C VAL A 328 5.84 -12.32 25.76
N HIS A 329 6.01 -12.65 27.03
CA HIS A 329 7.26 -12.98 27.66
C HIS A 329 7.08 -14.29 28.44
N ARG A 330 8.03 -15.21 28.33
CA ARG A 330 8.06 -16.40 29.18
C ARG A 330 8.90 -16.11 30.42
N THR A 331 8.34 -16.35 31.60
CA THR A 331 9.12 -16.18 32.84
C THR A 331 10.15 -17.29 32.95
N TYR A 332 11.45 -17.01 32.91
CA TYR A 332 12.48 -18.04 33.11
C TYR A 332 12.77 -18.28 34.60
N ASN A 333 11.74 -18.51 35.43
CA ASN A 333 11.83 -18.67 36.88
C ASN A 333 11.46 -20.10 37.34
N GLY A 334 11.96 -21.11 36.62
CA GLY A 334 11.70 -22.53 36.93
C GLY A 334 10.36 -23.07 36.42
N LYS A 335 9.60 -22.29 35.65
CA LYS A 335 8.38 -22.72 34.92
C LYS A 335 8.28 -21.94 33.60
N ARG A 336 7.86 -22.56 32.50
CA ARG A 336 7.68 -21.90 31.19
C ARG A 336 6.26 -21.37 30.99
N VAL A 337 5.83 -20.43 31.82
CA VAL A 337 4.48 -19.86 31.68
C VAL A 337 4.51 -18.65 30.74
N PRO A 338 3.79 -18.66 29.61
CA PRO A 338 3.64 -17.48 28.76
C PRO A 338 2.80 -16.42 29.47
N GLN A 339 3.34 -15.21 29.54
CA GLN A 339 2.73 -14.05 30.19
C GLN A 339 2.77 -12.85 29.25
N TYR A 340 1.63 -12.19 29.07
CA TYR A 340 1.55 -10.94 28.31
C TYR A 340 1.80 -9.76 29.23
N THR A 341 2.61 -8.80 28.78
CA THR A 341 2.86 -7.53 29.49
C THR A 341 2.64 -6.34 28.57
N CYS A 342 2.21 -5.21 29.15
CA CYS A 342 2.06 -3.96 28.40
C CYS A 342 3.40 -3.51 27.79
N GLY A 343 3.44 -3.38 26.46
CA GLY A 343 4.65 -3.02 25.73
C GLY A 343 5.05 -1.54 25.81
N GLN A 344 4.13 -0.66 26.23
CA GLN A 344 4.40 0.78 26.33
C GLN A 344 4.93 1.20 27.71
N TYR A 345 4.67 0.40 28.75
CA TYR A 345 5.07 0.72 30.13
C TYR A 345 6.58 0.92 30.29
N GLY A 346 7.39 0.16 29.56
CA GLY A 346 8.86 0.26 29.61
C GLY A 346 9.48 1.18 28.54
N LYS A 347 8.67 1.72 27.60
CA LYS A 347 9.14 2.58 26.51
C LYS A 347 9.00 4.06 26.84
N TYR A 348 7.96 4.40 27.60
CA TYR A 348 7.73 5.74 28.12
C TYR A 348 8.13 5.80 29.60
N PRO A 349 8.32 7.00 30.17
CA PRO A 349 8.56 7.15 31.60
C PRO A 349 7.53 6.36 32.42
N ILE A 350 8.02 5.53 33.34
CA ILE A 350 7.17 4.63 34.13
C ILE A 350 6.11 5.44 34.89
N GLY A 351 4.85 5.03 34.80
CA GLY A 351 3.73 5.71 35.46
C GLY A 351 3.07 6.82 34.64
N SER A 352 3.59 7.16 33.45
CA SER A 352 3.02 8.22 32.59
C SER A 352 1.73 7.79 31.88
N LEU A 353 1.77 6.66 31.17
CA LEU A 353 0.64 6.15 30.39
C LEU A 353 -0.15 5.04 31.10
N CYS A 354 0.55 4.23 31.90
CA CYS A 354 -0.07 3.20 32.74
C CYS A 354 0.47 3.39 34.16
N PRO A 355 -0.40 3.40 35.19
CA PRO A 355 0.03 3.51 36.59
C PRO A 355 1.00 2.39 37.00
N THR A 356 0.81 1.19 36.45
CA THR A 356 1.60 -0.01 36.72
C THR A 356 1.79 -0.86 35.46
N GLN A 357 2.65 -1.88 35.55
CA GLN A 357 2.86 -2.81 34.45
C GLN A 357 1.72 -3.83 34.38
N HIS A 358 0.79 -3.61 33.45
CA HIS A 358 -0.31 -4.56 33.20
C HIS A 358 0.26 -5.88 32.71
N ARG A 359 -0.21 -6.96 33.32
CA ARG A 359 0.29 -8.30 33.03
C ARG A 359 -0.75 -9.40 33.29
N ILE A 360 -0.86 -10.33 32.36
CA ILE A 360 -1.82 -11.45 32.44
C ILE A 360 -1.19 -12.74 31.90
N LYS A 361 -1.56 -13.89 32.49
CA LYS A 361 -1.12 -15.19 31.99
C LYS A 361 -1.89 -15.53 30.71
N ALA A 362 -1.20 -16.06 29.70
CA ALA A 362 -1.86 -16.37 28.43
C ALA A 362 -2.94 -17.47 28.57
N GLU A 363 -2.65 -18.49 29.39
CA GLU A 363 -3.58 -19.59 29.69
C GLU A 363 -4.92 -19.11 30.27
N ALA A 364 -4.89 -18.11 31.16
CA ALA A 364 -6.11 -17.53 31.73
C ALA A 364 -6.98 -16.86 30.65
N VAL A 365 -6.35 -16.19 29.68
CA VAL A 365 -7.06 -15.54 28.57
C VAL A 365 -7.62 -16.59 27.60
N LEU A 366 -6.85 -17.62 27.26
CA LEU A 366 -7.30 -18.72 26.40
C LEU A 366 -8.49 -19.46 27.00
N THR A 367 -8.43 -19.76 28.30
CA THR A 367 -9.55 -20.42 29.02
C THR A 367 -10.79 -19.55 28.98
N LEU A 368 -10.64 -18.25 29.24
CA LEU A 368 -11.76 -17.29 29.23
C LEU A 368 -12.39 -17.15 27.83
N ILE A 369 -11.57 -17.14 26.75
CA ILE A 369 -12.09 -17.16 25.37
C ILE A 369 -12.85 -18.46 25.10
N ALA A 370 -12.29 -19.62 25.47
CA ALA A 370 -12.93 -20.91 25.24
C ALA A 370 -14.27 -21.02 26.00
N ASP A 371 -14.31 -20.58 27.25
CA ASP A 371 -15.53 -20.55 28.06
C ASP A 371 -16.60 -19.62 27.45
N MET A 372 -16.20 -18.43 27.01
CA MET A 372 -17.12 -17.51 26.33
C MET A 372 -17.65 -18.09 25.02
N LEU A 373 -16.79 -18.65 24.16
CA LEU A 373 -17.22 -19.26 22.90
C LEU A 373 -18.16 -20.45 23.13
N ARG A 374 -17.89 -21.30 24.13
CA ARG A 374 -18.79 -22.40 24.51
C ARG A 374 -20.15 -21.89 24.96
N ALA A 375 -20.18 -20.88 25.83
CA ALA A 375 -21.42 -20.28 26.31
C ALA A 375 -22.21 -19.61 25.18
N ILE A 376 -21.54 -18.93 24.24
CA ILE A 376 -22.21 -18.36 23.06
C ILE A 376 -22.75 -19.46 22.15
N ALA A 377 -21.98 -20.52 21.91
CA ALA A 377 -22.39 -21.63 21.05
C ALA A 377 -23.56 -22.44 21.64
N GLU A 378 -23.62 -22.59 22.95
CA GLU A 378 -24.77 -23.19 23.63
C GLU A 378 -26.00 -22.28 23.54
N TYR A 379 -25.84 -20.98 23.81
CA TYR A 379 -26.93 -20.02 23.73
C TYR A 379 -27.51 -19.89 22.31
N SER A 380 -26.64 -19.86 21.29
CA SER A 380 -27.03 -19.83 19.88
C SER A 380 -27.79 -21.09 19.44
N ARG A 381 -27.42 -22.27 19.96
CA ARG A 381 -28.11 -23.54 19.67
C ARG A 381 -29.48 -23.62 20.32
N ASN A 382 -29.63 -23.06 21.53
CA ASN A 382 -30.87 -23.13 22.29
C ASN A 382 -31.91 -22.10 21.81
N ASP A 383 -31.51 -20.85 21.54
CA ASP A 383 -32.41 -19.82 21.02
C ASP A 383 -31.69 -18.83 20.10
N ARG A 384 -31.66 -19.16 18.80
CA ARG A 384 -31.03 -18.34 17.76
C ARG A 384 -31.68 -16.96 17.64
N ALA A 385 -33.00 -16.85 17.78
CA ALA A 385 -33.72 -15.60 17.60
C ALA A 385 -33.45 -14.64 18.76
N GLU A 386 -33.43 -15.17 19.98
CA GLU A 386 -33.09 -14.40 21.18
C GLU A 386 -31.62 -13.96 21.19
N PHE A 387 -30.70 -14.82 20.74
CA PHE A 387 -29.30 -14.44 20.58
C PHE A 387 -29.12 -13.27 19.62
N ILE A 388 -29.76 -13.31 18.44
CA ILE A 388 -29.70 -12.20 17.49
C ILE A 388 -30.24 -10.92 18.12
N ARG A 389 -31.37 -10.98 18.84
CA ARG A 389 -31.96 -9.83 19.51
C ARG A 389 -31.03 -9.25 20.59
N THR A 390 -30.49 -10.09 21.47
CA THR A 390 -29.62 -9.65 22.58
C THR A 390 -28.28 -9.09 22.08
N VAL A 391 -27.71 -9.67 21.03
CA VAL A 391 -26.53 -9.11 20.35
C VAL A 391 -26.85 -7.74 19.77
N GLN A 392 -27.98 -7.60 19.07
CA GLN A 392 -28.41 -6.32 18.49
C GLN A 392 -28.63 -5.25 19.57
N GLU A 393 -29.28 -5.61 20.68
CA GLU A 393 -29.49 -4.71 21.82
C GLU A 393 -28.17 -4.31 22.46
N THR A 394 -27.24 -5.25 22.66
CA THR A 394 -25.92 -4.98 23.24
C THR A 394 -25.08 -4.08 22.34
N GLN A 395 -25.09 -4.33 21.03
CA GLN A 395 -24.43 -3.47 20.04
C GLN A 395 -25.05 -2.08 19.98
N ALA A 396 -26.39 -1.99 20.01
CA ALA A 396 -27.12 -0.73 20.05
C ALA A 396 -26.82 0.05 21.34
N ALA A 397 -26.71 -0.62 22.49
CA ALA A 397 -26.33 -0.02 23.76
C ALA A 397 -24.85 0.42 23.78
N GLN A 398 -23.99 -0.29 23.07
CA GLN A 398 -22.58 0.08 22.82
C GLN A 398 -22.43 1.13 21.72
N GLN A 399 -23.51 1.61 21.10
CA GLN A 399 -23.45 2.82 20.28
C GLN A 399 -22.94 3.95 21.15
N THR A 400 -21.70 4.34 20.90
CA THR A 400 -21.15 5.56 21.45
C THR A 400 -22.07 6.70 21.03
N ALA A 401 -22.31 7.65 21.94
CA ALA A 401 -23.00 8.90 21.63
C ALA A 401 -22.43 9.58 20.36
N ASP A 402 -21.18 9.26 20.01
CA ASP A 402 -20.49 9.64 18.78
C ASP A 402 -21.14 9.12 17.48
N ILE A 403 -21.54 7.84 17.39
CA ILE A 403 -22.24 7.29 16.20
C ILE A 403 -23.60 7.97 16.02
N SER A 404 -24.35 8.14 17.12
CA SER A 404 -25.64 8.85 17.09
C SER A 404 -25.49 10.31 16.64
N LYS A 405 -24.44 11.00 17.11
CA LYS A 405 -24.08 12.35 16.64
C LYS A 405 -23.71 12.36 15.16
N LYS A 406 -22.87 11.42 14.70
CA LYS A 406 -22.48 11.28 13.28
C LYS A 406 -23.68 11.04 12.38
N ARG A 407 -24.65 10.21 12.80
CA ARG A 407 -25.89 9.97 12.05
C ARG A 407 -26.77 11.21 11.94
N LYS A 408 -26.91 11.98 13.02
CA LYS A 408 -27.61 13.28 12.99
C LYS A 408 -26.90 14.29 12.11
N ARG A 409 -25.56 14.34 12.16
CA ARG A 409 -24.75 15.22 11.31
C ARG A 409 -24.86 14.85 9.84
N LEU A 410 -24.84 13.55 9.51
CA LEU A 410 -25.03 13.03 8.16
C LEU A 410 -26.37 13.49 7.57
N ALA A 411 -27.46 13.29 8.31
CA ALA A 411 -28.79 13.72 7.87
C ALA A 411 -28.85 15.25 7.65
N ALA A 412 -28.20 16.04 8.51
CA ALA A 412 -28.13 17.49 8.35
C ALA A 412 -27.30 17.91 7.12
N ALA A 413 -26.16 17.25 6.87
CA ALA A 413 -25.30 17.52 5.72
C ALA A 413 -26.00 17.17 4.40
N GLN A 414 -26.65 16.00 4.32
CA GLN A 414 -27.44 15.58 3.16
C GLN A 414 -28.58 16.56 2.87
N LYS A 415 -29.29 17.02 3.91
CA LYS A 415 -30.34 18.04 3.76
C LYS A 415 -29.78 19.34 3.19
N ARG A 416 -28.64 19.82 3.71
CA ARG A 416 -27.99 21.05 3.22
C ARG A 416 -27.50 20.91 1.78
N ALA A 417 -26.96 19.77 1.41
CA ALA A 417 -26.54 19.50 0.03
C ALA A 417 -27.72 19.57 -0.94
N GLY A 418 -28.87 18.97 -0.58
CA GLY A 418 -30.10 19.09 -1.38
C GLY A 418 -30.68 20.50 -1.43
N GLU A 419 -30.53 21.31 -0.37
CA GLU A 419 -30.90 22.73 -0.40
C GLU A 419 -30.02 23.54 -1.35
N LEU A 420 -28.70 23.31 -1.33
CA LEU A 420 -27.76 23.96 -2.24
C LEU A 420 -28.05 23.63 -3.70
N GLU A 421 -28.37 22.37 -4.01
CA GLU A 421 -28.70 21.95 -5.37
C GLU A 421 -29.92 22.74 -5.92
N ARG A 422 -30.94 22.94 -5.08
CA ARG A 422 -32.11 23.77 -5.44
C ARG A 422 -31.74 25.24 -5.62
N LEU A 423 -30.82 25.77 -4.81
CA LEU A 423 -30.32 27.15 -4.94
C LEU A 423 -29.51 27.34 -6.22
N ILE A 424 -28.65 26.37 -6.57
CA ILE A 424 -27.86 26.36 -7.80
C ILE A 424 -28.77 26.37 -9.04
N CYS A 425 -29.79 25.50 -9.08
CA CYS A 425 -30.78 25.52 -10.17
C CYS A 425 -31.45 26.89 -10.30
N LYS A 426 -31.83 27.51 -9.17
CA LYS A 426 -32.52 28.80 -9.17
C LYS A 426 -31.63 29.96 -9.62
N ILE A 427 -30.36 30.02 -9.20
CA ILE A 427 -29.45 31.08 -9.67
C ILE A 427 -29.12 30.94 -11.15
N TYR A 428 -29.06 29.71 -11.66
CA TYR A 428 -28.87 29.44 -13.08
C TYR A 428 -30.09 29.93 -13.89
N GLU A 429 -31.30 29.63 -13.44
CA GLU A 429 -32.54 30.15 -14.03
C GLU A 429 -32.58 31.69 -14.01
N ASP A 430 -32.24 32.33 -12.89
CA ASP A 430 -32.25 33.79 -12.76
C ASP A 430 -31.16 34.48 -13.62
N ASN A 431 -30.00 33.85 -13.83
CA ASN A 431 -28.99 34.31 -14.78
C ASN A 431 -29.46 34.14 -16.23
N ALA A 432 -30.01 32.99 -16.61
CA ALA A 432 -30.55 32.74 -17.95
C ALA A 432 -31.70 33.69 -18.31
N LEU A 433 -32.48 34.13 -17.31
CA LEU A 433 -33.54 35.14 -17.45
C LEU A 433 -33.03 36.59 -17.41
N GLY A 434 -31.71 36.81 -17.31
CA GLY A 434 -31.08 38.13 -17.28
C GLY A 434 -31.32 38.93 -15.99
N LYS A 435 -31.87 38.31 -14.94
CA LYS A 435 -32.12 38.96 -13.65
C LYS A 435 -30.86 39.02 -12.78
N LEU A 436 -29.86 38.20 -13.09
CA LEU A 436 -28.59 38.12 -12.37
C LEU A 436 -27.40 38.34 -13.33
N PRO A 437 -26.57 39.38 -13.14
CA PRO A 437 -25.37 39.62 -13.95
C PRO A 437 -24.37 38.47 -13.87
N ASP A 438 -23.68 38.17 -14.97
CA ASP A 438 -22.75 37.04 -15.10
C ASP A 438 -21.64 37.05 -14.05
N ALA A 439 -21.03 38.21 -13.78
CA ALA A 439 -19.99 38.33 -12.75
C ALA A 439 -20.48 37.99 -11.33
N ARG A 440 -21.78 38.19 -11.05
CA ARG A 440 -22.39 37.80 -9.76
C ARG A 440 -22.79 36.34 -9.74
N TYR A 441 -23.24 35.80 -10.88
CA TYR A 441 -23.50 34.38 -11.03
C TYR A 441 -22.23 33.57 -10.79
N GLU A 442 -21.12 33.91 -11.46
CA GLU A 442 -19.83 33.21 -11.29
C GLU A 442 -19.36 33.20 -9.84
N ALA A 443 -19.51 34.32 -9.12
CA ALA A 443 -19.13 34.40 -7.71
C ALA A 443 -19.99 33.52 -6.79
N LEU A 444 -21.31 33.49 -7.00
CA LEU A 444 -22.24 32.67 -6.22
C LEU A 444 -22.13 31.18 -6.54
N ASP A 445 -21.98 30.85 -7.83
CA ASP A 445 -21.77 29.48 -8.30
C ASP A 445 -20.47 28.90 -7.72
N ALA A 446 -19.36 29.65 -7.78
CA ALA A 446 -18.10 29.24 -7.17
C ALA A 446 -18.21 29.05 -5.65
N GLN A 447 -19.00 29.88 -4.95
CA GLN A 447 -19.22 29.76 -3.52
C GLN A 447 -20.04 28.51 -3.18
N TYR A 448 -21.14 28.26 -3.89
CA TYR A 448 -22.00 27.10 -3.66
C TYR A 448 -21.34 25.79 -4.09
N ALA A 449 -20.60 25.77 -5.20
CA ALA A 449 -19.82 24.62 -5.63
C ALA A 449 -18.78 24.23 -4.56
N LYS A 450 -18.08 25.21 -3.99
CA LYS A 450 -17.13 24.94 -2.90
C LYS A 450 -17.79 24.39 -1.64
N GLU A 451 -18.96 24.89 -1.27
CA GLU A 451 -19.73 24.37 -0.13
C GLU A 451 -20.25 22.96 -0.42
N GLN A 452 -20.72 22.70 -1.64
CA GLN A 452 -21.21 21.40 -2.09
C GLN A 452 -20.09 20.34 -2.12
N ASP A 453 -18.91 20.68 -2.63
CA ASP A 453 -17.73 19.79 -2.61
C ASP A 453 -17.32 19.43 -1.18
N ALA A 454 -17.32 20.41 -0.27
CA ALA A 454 -17.02 20.18 1.14
C ALA A 454 -18.06 19.29 1.83
N LEU A 455 -19.35 19.53 1.57
CA LEU A 455 -20.45 18.72 2.11
C LEU A 455 -20.45 17.31 1.53
N ASN A 456 -20.19 17.13 0.23
CA ASN A 456 -20.10 15.82 -0.38
C ASN A 456 -18.94 15.01 0.18
N ALA A 457 -17.79 15.64 0.44
CA ALA A 457 -16.67 15.00 1.13
C ALA A 457 -17.05 14.61 2.58
N GLU A 458 -17.71 15.50 3.33
CA GLU A 458 -18.20 15.23 4.69
C GLU A 458 -19.24 14.09 4.71
N ILE A 459 -20.19 14.09 3.77
CA ILE A 459 -21.20 13.05 3.60
C ILE A 459 -20.52 11.72 3.31
N ALA A 460 -19.57 11.65 2.37
CA ALA A 460 -18.86 10.41 2.05
C ALA A 460 -18.11 9.83 3.27
N GLU A 461 -17.46 10.66 4.09
CA GLU A 461 -16.82 10.21 5.33
C GLU A 461 -17.83 9.73 6.37
N LEU A 462 -18.91 10.50 6.59
CA LEU A 462 -19.94 10.17 7.57
C LEU A 462 -20.73 8.92 7.16
N GLU A 463 -21.07 8.77 5.88
CA GLU A 463 -21.70 7.58 5.33
C GLU A 463 -20.81 6.38 5.51
N LYS A 464 -19.50 6.46 5.21
CA LYS A 464 -18.55 5.37 5.44
C LYS A 464 -18.49 4.97 6.92
N ALA A 465 -18.52 5.93 7.83
CA ALA A 465 -18.55 5.67 9.27
C ALA A 465 -19.87 5.01 9.73
N VAL A 466 -21.01 5.42 9.17
CA VAL A 466 -22.34 4.87 9.51
C VAL A 466 -22.58 3.51 8.86
N THR A 467 -22.24 3.32 7.59
CA THR A 467 -22.37 2.03 6.88
C THR A 467 -21.41 0.98 7.41
N GLY A 468 -20.18 1.34 7.80
CA GLY A 468 -19.29 0.43 8.52
C GLY A 468 -19.92 -0.06 9.84
N TYR A 469 -20.74 0.76 10.48
CA TYR A 469 -21.51 0.37 11.66
C TYR A 469 -22.76 -0.45 11.31
N GLU A 470 -23.50 -0.14 10.24
CA GLU A 470 -24.66 -0.94 9.80
C GLU A 470 -24.27 -2.32 9.26
N GLN A 471 -23.08 -2.48 8.67
CA GLN A 471 -22.51 -3.80 8.35
C GLN A 471 -22.39 -4.66 9.60
N SER A 472 -22.13 -4.08 10.78
CA SER A 472 -22.15 -4.77 12.09
C SER A 472 -23.51 -5.41 12.41
N ARG A 473 -24.62 -4.92 11.86
CA ARG A 473 -25.97 -5.48 12.09
C ARG A 473 -26.22 -6.79 11.33
N LYS A 474 -25.57 -6.98 10.17
CA LYS A 474 -25.57 -8.25 9.40
C LYS A 474 -24.59 -9.28 9.95
N SER A 475 -23.94 -8.97 11.07
CA SER A 475 -22.79 -9.70 11.56
C SER A 475 -23.15 -10.80 12.56
N ALA A 476 -24.26 -10.68 13.31
CA ALA A 476 -24.70 -11.73 14.23
C ALA A 476 -24.98 -13.07 13.49
N GLU A 477 -25.62 -13.01 12.32
CA GLU A 477 -25.88 -14.19 11.49
C GLU A 477 -24.59 -14.82 10.96
N LYS A 478 -23.61 -14.00 10.57
CA LYS A 478 -22.28 -14.48 10.17
C LYS A 478 -21.53 -15.12 11.34
N PHE A 479 -21.64 -14.54 12.53
CA PHE A 479 -21.03 -15.10 13.73
C PHE A 479 -21.63 -16.46 14.09
N ILE A 480 -22.94 -16.63 13.92
CA ILE A 480 -23.59 -17.94 14.09
C ILE A 480 -23.07 -18.93 13.05
N ALA A 481 -23.01 -18.55 11.77
CA ALA A 481 -22.45 -19.42 10.73
C ALA A 481 -20.99 -19.80 11.01
N LEU A 482 -20.22 -18.90 11.64
CA LEU A 482 -18.86 -19.17 12.07
C LEU A 482 -18.81 -20.14 13.25
N ILE A 483 -19.73 -20.03 14.22
CA ILE A 483 -19.87 -21.01 15.30
C ILE A 483 -20.22 -22.38 14.75
N ASP A 484 -21.18 -22.45 13.82
CA ASP A 484 -21.65 -23.70 13.22
C ASP A 484 -20.55 -24.41 12.39
N LYS A 485 -19.54 -23.66 11.92
CA LYS A 485 -18.35 -24.21 11.23
C LYS A 485 -17.47 -25.06 12.16
N TYR A 486 -17.50 -24.84 13.47
CA TYR A 486 -16.63 -25.50 14.44
C TYR A 486 -17.41 -26.40 15.42
N GLU A 487 -17.03 -27.67 15.52
CA GLU A 487 -17.73 -28.65 16.37
C GLU A 487 -17.48 -28.46 17.88
N ASN A 488 -16.26 -28.07 18.28
CA ASN A 488 -15.88 -27.83 19.66
C ASN A 488 -14.82 -26.73 19.83
N PHE A 489 -14.68 -26.24 21.06
CA PHE A 489 -13.76 -25.15 21.44
C PHE A 489 -12.73 -25.57 22.49
N ASP A 490 -12.47 -26.87 22.64
CA ASP A 490 -11.55 -27.41 23.66
C ASP A 490 -10.09 -27.01 23.38
N THR A 491 -9.71 -27.00 22.10
CA THR A 491 -8.38 -26.55 21.64
C THR A 491 -8.53 -25.40 20.64
N LEU A 492 -8.27 -24.19 21.12
CA LEU A 492 -8.33 -22.99 20.27
C LEU A 492 -7.13 -22.93 19.32
N THR A 493 -7.38 -23.14 18.02
CA THR A 493 -6.37 -22.97 16.97
C THR A 493 -6.13 -21.48 16.67
N ASN A 494 -4.97 -21.15 16.08
CA ASN A 494 -4.66 -19.78 15.67
C ASN A 494 -5.69 -19.22 14.68
N THR A 495 -6.14 -20.05 13.74
CA THR A 495 -7.17 -19.69 12.76
C THR A 495 -8.48 -19.33 13.45
N MET A 496 -8.95 -20.16 14.39
CA MET A 496 -10.16 -19.87 15.17
C MET A 496 -10.03 -18.55 15.93
N LEU A 497 -8.90 -18.31 16.61
CA LEU A 497 -8.69 -17.06 17.33
C LEU A 497 -8.72 -15.85 16.41
N ASN A 498 -8.14 -15.95 15.21
CA ASN A 498 -8.13 -14.85 14.24
C ASN A 498 -9.49 -14.63 13.57
N GLU A 499 -10.29 -15.68 13.39
CA GLU A 499 -11.67 -15.61 12.86
C GLU A 499 -12.67 -15.09 13.90
N PHE A 500 -12.54 -15.46 15.18
CA PHE A 500 -13.49 -15.06 16.22
C PHE A 500 -13.11 -13.77 16.94
N VAL A 501 -11.81 -13.48 17.15
CA VAL A 501 -11.36 -12.39 18.05
C VAL A 501 -10.74 -11.25 17.26
N GLU A 502 -11.33 -10.05 17.42
CA GLU A 502 -10.82 -8.81 16.86
C GLU A 502 -9.66 -8.29 17.70
N LYS A 503 -9.90 -8.10 19.01
CA LYS A 503 -8.96 -7.57 20.00
C LYS A 503 -9.37 -7.96 21.43
N ILE A 504 -8.39 -7.97 22.33
CA ILE A 504 -8.56 -8.27 23.74
C ILE A 504 -7.93 -7.12 24.55
N LEU A 505 -8.71 -6.46 25.39
CA LEU A 505 -8.25 -5.41 26.29
C LEU A 505 -8.03 -5.98 27.70
N VAL A 506 -6.86 -5.72 28.26
CA VAL A 506 -6.50 -6.16 29.61
C VAL A 506 -6.35 -4.94 30.51
N HIS A 507 -7.20 -4.90 31.53
CA HIS A 507 -7.16 -3.89 32.59
C HIS A 507 -6.14 -4.27 33.68
N GLU A 508 -5.85 -3.31 34.56
CA GLU A 508 -5.00 -3.60 35.71
C GLU A 508 -5.70 -4.53 36.71
N ARG A 509 -4.91 -5.24 37.49
CA ARG A 509 -5.41 -6.07 38.59
C ARG A 509 -5.98 -5.20 39.70
N ALA A 510 -7.12 -5.62 40.25
CA ALA A 510 -7.75 -4.91 41.37
C ALA A 510 -6.79 -4.75 42.57
N ARG A 511 -5.95 -5.75 42.84
CA ARG A 511 -4.98 -5.71 43.94
C ARG A 511 -3.58 -6.17 43.54
N LYS A 512 -2.62 -5.25 43.66
CA LYS A 512 -1.20 -5.52 43.37
C LYS A 512 -0.58 -6.44 44.44
N GLY A 513 0.14 -7.47 43.98
CA GLY A 513 0.95 -8.35 44.84
C GLY A 513 0.18 -9.46 45.56
N SER A 514 -1.15 -9.50 45.45
CA SER A 514 -1.95 -10.66 45.88
C SER A 514 -1.77 -11.82 44.89
N GLN A 515 -1.69 -13.04 45.40
CA GLN A 515 -1.79 -14.25 44.57
C GLN A 515 -3.21 -14.44 44.03
N ASP A 516 -4.20 -13.96 44.79
CA ASP A 516 -5.62 -14.10 44.49
C ASP A 516 -6.22 -12.69 44.33
N THR A 517 -6.36 -12.24 43.08
CA THR A 517 -6.87 -10.93 42.69
C THR A 517 -7.74 -11.08 41.46
N THR A 518 -8.79 -10.27 41.39
CA THR A 518 -9.58 -10.10 40.18
C THR A 518 -8.83 -9.19 39.20
N GLN A 519 -9.08 -9.40 37.91
CA GLN A 519 -8.55 -8.61 36.81
C GLN A 519 -9.61 -8.61 35.71
N GLU A 520 -9.97 -7.43 35.21
CA GLU A 520 -10.94 -7.31 34.12
C GLU A 520 -10.26 -7.55 32.77
N VAL A 521 -10.94 -8.32 31.92
CA VAL A 521 -10.53 -8.60 30.55
C VAL A 521 -11.74 -8.39 29.65
N GLU A 522 -11.60 -7.52 28.65
CA GLU A 522 -12.63 -7.31 27.64
C GLU A 522 -12.22 -8.01 26.36
N ILE A 523 -13.09 -8.89 25.85
CA ILE A 523 -12.89 -9.54 24.55
C ILE A 523 -13.86 -8.91 23.56
N TYR A 524 -13.32 -8.44 22.44
CA TYR A 524 -14.10 -7.98 21.30
C TYR A 524 -14.05 -9.08 20.26
N PHE A 525 -15.20 -9.70 20.03
CA PHE A 525 -15.36 -10.68 18.98
C PHE A 525 -15.56 -9.98 17.63
N ASN A 526 -15.00 -10.55 16.58
CA ASN A 526 -15.37 -10.19 15.22
C ASN A 526 -16.90 -10.30 15.11
N PHE A 527 -17.52 -9.41 14.35
CA PHE A 527 -18.97 -9.36 14.10
C PHE A 527 -19.87 -8.91 15.27
N VAL A 528 -19.59 -9.33 16.49
CA VAL A 528 -20.47 -9.14 17.65
C VAL A 528 -19.99 -7.98 18.54
N GLY A 529 -18.69 -7.67 18.55
CA GLY A 529 -18.11 -6.68 19.44
C GLY A 529 -17.91 -7.24 20.86
N ARG A 530 -18.05 -6.39 21.88
CA ARG A 530 -17.97 -6.85 23.29
C ARG A 530 -19.29 -7.52 23.65
N TYR A 531 -19.32 -8.84 23.73
CA TYR A 531 -20.50 -9.59 24.13
C TYR A 531 -20.17 -10.53 25.28
N ILE A 532 -21.04 -10.53 26.30
CA ILE A 532 -20.95 -11.41 27.46
C ILE A 532 -22.26 -12.19 27.51
N PRO A 533 -22.22 -13.52 27.28
CA PRO A 533 -23.40 -14.37 27.37
C PRO A 533 -24.12 -14.19 28.71
N PRO A 534 -25.46 -14.24 28.76
CA PRO A 534 -26.23 -14.12 30.00
C PRO A 534 -25.75 -15.09 31.10
N ALA A 535 -25.38 -16.31 30.74
CA ALA A 535 -24.85 -17.32 31.67
C ALA A 535 -23.52 -16.92 32.33
N LEU A 536 -22.74 -16.04 31.71
CA LEU A 536 -21.47 -15.53 32.21
C LEU A 536 -21.57 -14.08 32.70
N GLN A 537 -22.76 -13.48 32.69
CA GLN A 537 -22.95 -12.18 33.30
C GLN A 537 -22.74 -12.30 34.81
N PRO A 538 -22.09 -11.30 35.44
CA PRO A 538 -21.88 -11.34 36.87
C PRO A 538 -23.24 -11.34 37.58
N VAL A 539 -23.65 -12.50 38.08
CA VAL A 539 -24.81 -12.63 38.94
C VAL A 539 -24.50 -11.87 40.22
N PRO A 540 -25.42 -11.01 40.73
CA PRO A 540 -25.23 -10.37 42.01
C PRO A 540 -25.03 -11.43 43.08
N LEU A 541 -23.83 -11.45 43.66
CA LEU A 541 -23.42 -12.39 44.70
C LEU A 541 -24.46 -12.38 45.82
N THR A 542 -24.78 -13.55 46.35
CA THR A 542 -25.68 -13.67 47.50
C THR A 542 -25.11 -12.90 48.71
N PRO A 543 -25.94 -12.43 49.65
CA PRO A 543 -25.45 -11.72 50.84
C PRO A 543 -24.38 -12.50 51.62
N GLU A 544 -24.46 -13.84 51.61
CA GLU A 544 -23.48 -14.74 52.23
C GLU A 544 -22.14 -14.75 51.47
N GLU A 545 -22.15 -14.87 50.14
CA GLU A 545 -20.93 -14.80 49.31
C GLU A 545 -20.27 -13.42 49.36
N GLN A 546 -21.06 -12.35 49.43
CA GLN A 546 -20.56 -10.98 49.63
C GLN A 546 -19.85 -10.86 50.99
N GLU A 547 -20.42 -11.43 52.04
CA GLU A 547 -19.80 -11.47 53.37
C GLU A 547 -18.53 -12.31 53.39
N GLU A 548 -18.47 -13.44 52.68
CA GLU A 548 -17.24 -14.21 52.52
C GLU A 548 -16.15 -13.44 51.76
N LEU A 549 -16.53 -12.72 50.69
CA LEU A 549 -15.62 -11.86 49.94
C LEU A 549 -15.09 -10.72 50.82
N ARG A 550 -15.96 -10.09 51.63
CA ARG A 550 -15.55 -9.09 52.63
C ARG A 550 -14.55 -9.68 53.63
N LYS A 551 -14.86 -10.83 54.24
CA LYS A 551 -13.93 -11.52 55.16
C LYS A 551 -12.60 -11.89 54.50
N LYS A 552 -12.62 -12.29 53.23
CA LYS A 552 -11.40 -12.56 52.44
C LYS A 552 -10.59 -11.29 52.22
N GLU A 553 -11.20 -10.18 51.81
CA GLU A 553 -10.52 -8.89 51.62
C GLU A 553 -9.99 -8.32 52.95
N GLU A 554 -10.76 -8.37 54.04
CA GLU A 554 -10.30 -7.99 55.38
C GLU A 554 -9.09 -8.82 55.84
N ARG A 555 -9.12 -10.13 55.57
CA ARG A 555 -7.97 -11.01 55.85
C ARG A 555 -6.75 -10.58 55.04
N LYS A 556 -6.92 -10.24 53.76
CA LYS A 556 -5.83 -9.74 52.91
C LYS A 556 -5.29 -8.40 53.41
N ASP A 557 -6.16 -7.47 53.84
CA ASP A 557 -5.78 -6.17 54.39
C ASP A 557 -5.00 -6.31 55.69
N ARG A 558 -5.46 -7.17 56.60
CA ARG A 558 -4.74 -7.49 57.84
C ARG A 558 -3.35 -8.06 57.55
N LEU A 559 -3.24 -8.98 56.58
CA LEU A 559 -1.94 -9.53 56.16
C LEU A 559 -1.04 -8.46 55.53
N HIS A 560 -1.60 -7.55 54.74
CA HIS A 560 -0.87 -6.43 54.15
C HIS A 560 -0.34 -5.45 55.20
N GLN A 561 -1.17 -5.07 56.18
CA GLN A 561 -0.75 -4.24 57.31
C GLN A 561 0.35 -4.92 58.14
N ASN A 562 0.23 -6.22 58.41
CA ASN A 562 1.28 -7.00 59.08
C ASN A 562 2.58 -7.05 58.28
N TYR A 563 2.49 -7.12 56.94
CA TYR A 563 3.66 -6.99 56.07
C TYR A 563 4.30 -5.59 56.18
N LEU A 564 3.52 -4.51 56.11
CA LEU A 564 4.04 -3.15 56.26
C LEU A 564 4.72 -2.92 57.61
N ARG A 565 4.13 -3.43 58.71
CA ARG A 565 4.74 -3.40 60.05
C ARG A 565 6.07 -4.16 60.08
N ARG A 566 6.14 -5.36 59.50
CA ARG A 566 7.39 -6.14 59.40
C ARG A 566 8.46 -5.44 58.54
N LYS A 567 8.04 -4.74 57.50
CA LYS A 567 8.92 -3.96 56.63
C LYS A 567 9.49 -2.75 57.35
N ALA A 568 8.67 -2.00 58.08
CA ALA A 568 9.11 -0.87 58.89
C ALA A 568 10.11 -1.29 59.98
N ASN A 569 9.89 -2.46 60.61
CA ASN A 569 10.70 -2.93 61.73
C ASN A 569 11.91 -3.80 61.29
N GLY A 570 12.27 -3.83 60.00
CA GLY A 570 13.42 -4.56 59.48
C GLY A 570 13.29 -6.10 59.43
N LYS A 571 12.40 -6.71 60.24
CA LYS A 571 12.15 -8.17 60.30
C LYS A 571 11.79 -8.79 58.95
N GLN A 572 11.18 -8.04 58.04
CA GLN A 572 10.91 -8.51 56.68
C GLN A 572 12.20 -8.77 55.89
N LYS A 573 13.23 -7.94 56.07
CA LYS A 573 14.52 -8.08 55.38
C LYS A 573 15.27 -9.32 55.84
N GLU A 574 15.30 -9.57 57.15
CA GLU A 574 15.89 -10.79 57.73
C GLU A 574 15.18 -12.07 57.24
N TRP A 575 13.85 -12.03 57.16
CA TRP A 575 13.07 -13.12 56.59
C TRP A 575 13.38 -13.32 55.10
N GLU A 576 13.46 -12.23 54.33
CA GLU A 576 13.82 -12.26 52.90
C GLU A 576 15.22 -12.82 52.68
N GLU A 577 16.23 -12.45 53.46
CA GLU A 577 17.60 -12.97 53.33
C GLU A 577 17.66 -14.49 53.57
N ARG A 578 17.01 -14.99 54.63
CA ARG A 578 16.94 -16.43 54.93
C ARG A 578 16.14 -17.24 53.91
N TYR A 579 14.99 -16.71 53.49
CA TYR A 579 14.07 -17.42 52.62
C TYR A 579 14.47 -17.33 51.14
N ASN A 580 15.00 -16.19 50.69
CA ASN A 580 15.41 -15.99 49.31
C ASN A 580 16.60 -16.87 48.94
N ALA A 581 17.52 -17.19 49.85
CA ALA A 581 18.63 -18.11 49.56
C ALA A 581 18.12 -19.51 49.17
N LYS A 582 17.24 -20.10 50.00
CA LYS A 582 16.60 -21.40 49.71
C LYS A 582 15.73 -21.34 48.45
N ARG A 583 14.94 -20.28 48.28
CA ARG A 583 14.08 -20.10 47.10
C ARG A 583 14.91 -19.94 45.82
N LYS A 584 16.02 -19.19 45.88
CA LYS A 584 16.96 -18.99 44.78
C LYS A 584 17.61 -20.31 44.39
N ALA A 585 18.09 -21.10 45.35
CA ALA A 585 18.64 -22.43 45.08
C ALA A 585 17.61 -23.36 44.41
N LYS A 586 16.38 -23.43 44.92
CA LYS A 586 15.29 -24.19 44.29
C LYS A 586 14.98 -23.72 42.87
N MET A 587 14.98 -22.40 42.65
CA MET A 587 14.70 -21.81 41.35
C MET A 587 15.83 -22.07 40.35
N GLU A 588 17.10 -21.97 40.76
CA GLU A 588 18.26 -22.31 39.92
C GLU A 588 18.29 -23.80 39.58
N ALA A 589 17.96 -24.69 40.52
CA ALA A 589 17.82 -26.12 40.23
C ALA A 589 16.73 -26.39 39.18
N ALA A 590 15.57 -25.74 39.30
CA ALA A 590 14.50 -25.86 38.31
C ALA A 590 14.91 -25.29 36.92
N LYS A 591 15.62 -24.15 36.90
CA LYS A 591 16.19 -23.59 35.66
C LYS A 591 17.24 -24.50 35.03
N ALA A 592 18.03 -25.22 35.84
CA ALA A 592 19.03 -26.16 35.36
C ALA A 592 18.37 -27.40 34.73
N ALA A 593 17.32 -27.93 35.35
CA ALA A 593 16.54 -29.04 34.78
C ALA A 593 15.93 -28.67 33.42
N ILE A 594 15.32 -27.47 33.33
CA ILE A 594 14.77 -26.91 32.08
C ILE A 594 15.85 -26.76 30.99
N ARG A 595 17.05 -26.27 31.34
CA ARG A 595 18.19 -26.18 30.42
C ARG A 595 18.64 -27.54 29.93
N ALA A 596 18.72 -28.53 30.83
CA ALA A 596 19.14 -29.88 30.47
C ALA A 596 18.17 -30.51 29.45
N GLU A 597 16.87 -30.35 29.67
CA GLU A 597 15.83 -30.78 28.72
C GLU A 597 15.95 -30.06 27.36
N ASP A 598 16.23 -28.75 27.35
CA ASP A 598 16.41 -28.00 26.11
C ASP A 598 17.69 -28.40 25.34
N MET A 599 18.75 -28.76 26.06
CA MET A 599 19.98 -29.27 25.46
C MET A 599 19.75 -30.64 24.81
N GLU A 600 18.96 -31.50 25.45
CA GLU A 600 18.57 -32.81 24.89
C GLU A 600 17.71 -32.65 23.63
N LYS A 601 16.82 -31.64 23.60
CA LYS A 601 15.99 -31.29 22.44
C LYS A 601 16.74 -30.51 21.34
N GLY A 602 18.03 -30.21 21.53
CA GLY A 602 18.84 -29.47 20.56
C GLY A 602 18.49 -27.99 20.41
N ILE A 603 17.68 -27.43 21.32
CA ILE A 603 17.17 -26.06 21.28
C ILE A 603 18.25 -25.06 21.76
N PHE A 604 19.04 -25.44 22.77
CA PHE A 604 20.11 -24.63 23.32
C PHE A 604 21.46 -25.33 23.16
N THR A 605 22.40 -24.68 22.47
CA THR A 605 23.81 -25.08 22.46
C THR A 605 24.60 -24.23 23.44
N THR A 606 25.39 -24.85 24.32
CA THR A 606 26.26 -24.05 25.19
C THR A 606 27.42 -23.49 24.35
N VAL A 607 27.59 -22.17 24.36
CA VAL A 607 28.66 -21.49 23.61
C VAL A 607 30.05 -22.00 24.03
N SER A 608 30.18 -22.49 25.27
CA SER A 608 31.39 -23.13 25.79
C SER A 608 31.71 -24.49 25.17
N GLN A 609 30.72 -25.20 24.62
CA GLN A 609 30.92 -26.47 23.91
C GLN A 609 31.19 -26.28 22.41
N LEU A 610 30.98 -25.07 21.88
CA LEU A 610 31.37 -24.77 20.51
C LEU A 610 32.91 -24.77 20.40
N PRO A 611 33.47 -25.38 19.34
CA PRO A 611 34.91 -25.34 19.12
C PRO A 611 35.35 -23.88 18.99
N ARG A 612 36.26 -23.44 19.87
CA ARG A 612 36.84 -22.10 19.81
C ARG A 612 37.68 -21.99 18.55
N GLN A 613 37.28 -21.12 17.65
CA GLN A 613 38.12 -20.73 16.53
C GLN A 613 39.07 -19.63 16.99
N GLU A 614 40.33 -19.71 16.61
CA GLU A 614 41.27 -18.61 16.84
C GLU A 614 40.79 -17.35 16.11
N PRO A 615 40.87 -16.17 16.74
CA PRO A 615 40.46 -14.92 16.11
C PRO A 615 41.32 -14.66 14.87
N ARG A 616 40.73 -14.85 13.68
CA ARG A 616 41.35 -14.47 12.41
C ARG A 616 41.42 -12.94 12.33
N LYS A 617 42.62 -12.37 12.36
CA LYS A 617 42.81 -10.96 11.99
C LYS A 617 42.41 -10.81 10.52
N ALA A 618 41.49 -9.90 10.22
CA ALA A 618 41.19 -9.54 8.84
C ALA A 618 42.47 -9.00 8.21
N ALA A 619 43.03 -9.72 7.23
CA ALA A 619 44.09 -9.16 6.40
C ALA A 619 43.44 -8.06 5.55
N LEU A 620 43.95 -6.83 5.68
CA LEU A 620 43.62 -5.76 4.74
C LEU A 620 43.99 -6.28 3.34
N PRO A 621 43.07 -6.24 2.36
CA PRO A 621 43.43 -6.57 0.99
C PRO A 621 44.57 -5.65 0.57
N ALA A 622 45.61 -6.20 -0.05
CA ALA A 622 46.79 -5.45 -0.49
C ALA A 622 46.45 -4.29 -1.45
N SER A 623 45.22 -4.23 -1.98
CA SER A 623 44.70 -3.12 -2.79
C SER A 623 44.30 -1.88 -2.00
N ALA A 624 44.34 -1.90 -0.67
CA ALA A 624 44.05 -0.74 0.18
C ALA A 624 45.32 -0.11 0.80
N ALA A 625 46.50 -0.59 0.41
CA ALA A 625 47.78 -0.03 0.80
C ALA A 625 48.52 0.53 -0.44
N VAL A 626 47.92 1.54 -1.09
CA VAL A 626 48.61 2.57 -1.87
C VAL A 626 47.88 3.89 -1.64
#